data_AF-A0A955LYI1-F1
#
_entry.id   AF-A0A955LYI1-F1
#
_cell.length_a   1.000
_cell.length_b   1.000
_cell.length_c   1.000
_cell.angle_alpha   90.00
_cell.angle_beta   90.00
_cell.angle_gamma   90.00
#
_symmetry.space_group_name_H-M   'P 1'
#
loop_
_entity.id
_entity.type
_entity.pdbx_description
1 polymer ?
#
loop_
_entity_poly.entity_id
_entity_poly.type
_entity_poly.pdbx_seq_one_letter_code
_entity_poly.pdbx_strand_id
1 'polypeptide(L)'
;MNYFITGTDTDVGKTVVTYVLGLLLQEQGHNVGVMKPVQCAGEDAEFLVNALNIKDAFHNVNPFYADEPLSPQLAFHRAKKTISIPQILKSYQLLSKCHDMML
;
A
#
# COMPACT_ATOMS: atom_id res chain seq x y z
N MET A 1 -10.05 10.40 -7.64
CA MET A 1 -10.81 10.20 -6.37
C MET A 1 -10.00 9.24 -5.51
N ASN A 2 -9.92 9.46 -4.20
CA ASN A 2 -8.96 8.73 -3.36
C ASN A 2 -9.69 8.03 -2.22
N TYR A 3 -9.42 6.74 -2.03
CA TYR A 3 -9.94 5.97 -0.91
C TYR A 3 -8.79 5.62 0.02
N PHE A 4 -9.03 5.71 1.33
CA PHE A 4 -8.07 5.30 2.35
C PHE A 4 -8.70 4.18 3.19
N ILE A 5 -8.20 2.96 3.03
CA ILE A 5 -8.76 1.78 3.69
C ILE A 5 -8.13 1.64 5.08
N THR A 6 -8.92 1.90 6.12
CA THR A 6 -8.54 1.70 7.53
C THR A 6 -9.17 0.44 8.10
N GLY A 7 -8.61 -0.10 9.18
CA GLY A 7 -9.23 -1.18 9.95
C GLY A 7 -8.77 -1.14 11.40
N THR A 8 -9.54 -1.78 12.27
CA THR A 8 -9.32 -1.75 13.72
C THR A 8 -8.23 -2.72 14.19
N ASP A 9 -7.88 -3.72 13.39
CA ASP A 9 -6.90 -4.74 13.75
C ASP A 9 -6.11 -5.23 12.52
N THR A 10 -5.10 -6.08 12.72
CA THR A 10 -4.42 -6.86 11.68
C THR A 10 -5.32 -8.00 11.19
N ASP A 11 -5.08 -8.49 9.97
CA ASP A 11 -5.80 -9.63 9.37
C ASP A 11 -7.34 -9.54 9.24
N VAL A 12 -7.93 -8.37 9.52
CA VAL A 12 -9.37 -8.09 9.33
C VAL A 12 -9.82 -8.00 7.86
N GLY A 13 -8.95 -8.33 6.90
CA GLY A 13 -9.29 -8.36 5.47
C GLY A 13 -9.06 -7.05 4.70
N LYS A 14 -8.30 -6.08 5.23
CA LYS A 14 -8.00 -4.81 4.54
C LYS A 14 -7.43 -5.00 3.14
N THR A 15 -6.48 -5.92 2.98
CA THR A 15 -5.83 -6.22 1.68
C THR A 15 -6.83 -6.80 0.69
N VAL A 16 -7.69 -7.72 1.14
CA VAL A 16 -8.75 -8.31 0.30
C VAL A 16 -9.76 -7.25 -0.14
N VAL A 17 -10.21 -6.39 0.78
CA VAL A 17 -11.12 -5.28 0.45
C VAL A 17 -10.48 -4.32 -0.57
N THR A 18 -9.20 -3.99 -0.37
CA THR A 18 -8.45 -3.12 -1.29
C THR A 18 -8.36 -3.74 -2.68
N TYR A 19 -8.05 -5.04 -2.76
CA TYR A 19 -8.00 -5.79 -4.01
C TYR A 19 -9.36 -5.82 -4.72
N VAL A 20 -10.43 -6.20 -4.03
CA VAL A 20 -11.77 -6.28 -4.65
C VAL A 20 -12.22 -4.91 -5.14
N LEU A 21 -12.00 -3.85 -4.36
CA LEU A 21 -12.32 -2.49 -4.79
C LEU A 21 -11.49 -2.09 -6.02
N GLY A 22 -10.19 -2.37 -6.03
CA GLY A 22 -9.31 -2.10 -7.17
C GLY A 22 -9.75 -2.82 -8.42
N LEU A 23 -10.09 -4.10 -8.31
CA LEU A 23 -10.55 -4.92 -9.43
C LEU A 23 -11.84 -4.36 -10.03
N LEU A 24 -12.83 -4.05 -9.19
CA LEU A 24 -14.11 -3.48 -9.65
C LEU A 24 -13.93 -2.11 -10.34
N LEU A 25 -13.02 -1.27 -9.82
CA LEU A 25 -12.71 0.02 -10.45
C LEU A 25 -12.00 -0.15 -11.79
N GLN A 26 -11.08 -1.13 -11.91
CA GLN A 26 -10.44 -1.47 -13.18
C GLN A 26 -11.45 -2.02 -14.20
N GLU A 27 -12.41 -2.84 -13.76
CA GLU A 27 -13.52 -3.34 -14.60
C GLU A 27 -14.42 -2.20 -15.12
N GLN A 28 -14.52 -1.10 -14.37
CA GLN A 28 -15.20 0.13 -14.79
C GLN A 28 -14.35 1.02 -15.70
N GLY A 29 -13.12 0.61 -16.03
CA GLY A 29 -12.22 1.33 -16.93
C GLY A 29 -11.40 2.41 -16.24
N HIS A 30 -11.34 2.45 -14.90
CA HIS A 30 -10.49 3.40 -14.18
C HIS A 30 -9.04 2.95 -14.16
N ASN A 31 -8.13 3.91 -14.31
CA ASN A 31 -6.72 3.72 -14.03
C ASN A 31 -6.48 3.80 -12.52
N VAL A 32 -6.30 2.63 -11.90
CA VAL A 32 -6.14 2.45 -10.45
C VAL A 32 -4.68 2.32 -10.06
N GLY A 33 -4.25 3.08 -9.06
CA GLY A 33 -3.00 2.90 -8.33
C GLY A 33 -3.27 2.42 -6.91
N VAL A 34 -2.30 1.73 -6.32
CA VAL A 34 -2.38 1.23 -4.94
C VAL A 34 -1.16 1.63 -4.14
N MET A 35 -1.35 1.90 -2.85
CA MET A 35 -0.25 2.14 -1.92
C MET A 35 -0.47 1.41 -0.60
N LYS A 36 0.52 0.61 -0.20
CA LYS A 36 0.64 0.05 1.14
C LYS A 36 1.83 0.73 1.81
N PRO A 37 1.66 1.91 2.42
CA PRO A 37 2.77 2.78 2.75
C PRO A 37 3.72 2.20 3.81
N VAL A 38 3.21 1.36 4.70
CA VAL A 38 3.96 0.69 5.76
C VAL A 38 3.51 -0.76 5.86
N GLN A 39 4.45 -1.70 5.82
CA GLN A 39 4.21 -3.13 5.93
C GLN A 39 5.26 -3.76 6.86
N CYS A 40 4.83 -4.71 7.69
CA CYS A 40 5.67 -5.49 8.59
C CYS A 40 5.40 -6.97 8.33
N ALA A 41 6.41 -7.70 7.86
CA ALA A 41 6.28 -9.04 7.30
C ALA A 41 5.21 -9.14 6.18
N GLY A 42 5.00 -10.36 5.68
CA GLY A 42 3.98 -10.65 4.69
C GLY A 42 4.25 -10.04 3.31
N GLU A 43 3.27 -10.24 2.42
CA GLU A 43 3.37 -9.95 0.98
C GLU A 43 2.13 -9.17 0.48
N ASP A 44 1.48 -8.38 1.35
CA ASP A 44 0.25 -7.65 1.03
C ASP A 44 0.45 -6.73 -0.19
N ALA A 45 1.53 -5.94 -0.19
CA ALA A 45 1.85 -5.02 -1.28
C ALA A 45 2.15 -5.77 -2.59
N GLU A 46 2.93 -6.83 -2.53
CA GLU A 46 3.26 -7.69 -3.67
C GLU A 46 1.99 -8.33 -4.25
N PHE A 47 1.12 -8.85 -3.39
CA PHE A 47 -0.17 -9.40 -3.78
C PHE A 47 -1.00 -8.35 -4.52
N LEU A 48 -1.15 -7.13 -3.97
CA LEU A 48 -1.91 -6.06 -4.63
C LEU A 48 -1.32 -5.68 -5.99
N VAL A 49 0.00 -5.54 -6.07
CA VAL A 49 0.69 -5.20 -7.32
C VAL A 49 0.48 -6.25 -8.40
N ASN A 50 0.65 -7.53 -8.03
CA ASN A 50 0.52 -8.63 -8.97
C ASN A 50 -0.94 -8.85 -9.38
N ALA A 51 -1.85 -8.87 -8.41
CA ALA A 51 -3.26 -9.20 -8.65
C ALA A 51 -4.00 -8.10 -9.41
N LEU A 52 -3.64 -6.83 -9.22
CA LEU A 52 -4.19 -5.68 -9.97
C LEU A 52 -3.33 -5.28 -11.17
N ASN A 53 -2.29 -6.06 -11.50
CA ASN A 53 -1.38 -5.81 -12.62
C ASN A 53 -0.77 -4.39 -12.62
N ILE A 54 -0.44 -3.88 -11.44
CA ILE A 54 0.12 -2.54 -11.22
C ILE A 54 1.54 -2.48 -11.79
N LYS A 55 1.88 -1.39 -12.47
CA LYS A 55 3.18 -1.19 -13.14
C LYS A 55 4.08 -0.17 -12.44
N ASP A 56 3.63 0.35 -11.30
CA ASP A 56 4.40 1.29 -10.52
C ASP A 56 5.67 0.68 -9.94
N ALA A 57 6.66 1.53 -9.71
CA ALA A 57 7.85 1.11 -9.00
C ALA A 57 7.47 0.67 -7.58
N PHE A 58 7.85 -0.55 -7.20
CA PHE A 58 7.44 -1.16 -5.94
C PHE A 58 7.80 -0.31 -4.70
N HIS A 59 8.93 0.40 -4.73
CA HIS A 59 9.35 1.30 -3.65
C HIS A 59 8.45 2.54 -3.47
N ASN A 60 7.59 2.86 -4.44
CA ASN A 60 6.54 3.86 -4.29
C ASN A 60 5.26 3.27 -3.70
N VAL A 61 4.92 2.02 -4.06
CA VAL A 61 3.77 1.29 -3.51
C VAL A 61 4.00 0.96 -2.02
N ASN A 62 5.18 0.45 -1.68
CA ASN A 62 5.58 0.10 -0.33
C ASN A 62 6.95 0.71 0.02
N PRO A 63 7.01 2.01 0.37
CA PRO A 63 8.26 2.69 0.71
C PRO A 63 8.87 2.25 2.04
N PHE A 64 8.07 1.67 2.94
CA PHE A 64 8.54 1.22 4.25
C PHE A 64 8.14 -0.24 4.51
N TYR A 65 9.15 -1.11 4.52
CA TYR A 65 9.04 -2.53 4.87
C TYR A 65 9.98 -2.90 6.03
N ALA A 66 9.49 -3.75 6.92
CA ALA A 66 10.28 -4.42 7.96
C ALA A 66 9.96 -5.92 7.98
N ASP A 67 10.95 -6.77 8.21
CA ASP A 67 10.79 -8.24 8.13
C ASP A 67 10.08 -8.83 9.35
N GLU A 68 10.10 -8.15 10.50
CA GLU A 68 9.54 -8.68 11.74
C GLU A 68 8.00 -8.57 11.74
N PRO A 69 7.24 -9.63 12.06
CA PRO A 69 5.78 -9.63 12.15
C PRO A 69 5.31 -8.98 13.48
N LEU A 70 5.70 -7.72 13.69
CA LEU A 70 5.38 -6.92 14.87
C LEU A 70 4.66 -5.64 14.46
N SER A 71 4.19 -4.88 15.45
CA SER A 71 3.64 -3.55 15.17
C SER A 71 4.70 -2.66 14.48
N PRO A 72 4.30 -1.75 13.57
CA PRO A 72 5.25 -0.89 12.87
C PRO A 72 6.19 -0.12 13.79
N GLN A 73 5.69 0.37 14.92
CA GLN A 73 6.52 1.08 15.89
C GLN A 73 7.67 0.20 16.41
N LEU A 74 7.39 -1.06 16.74
CA LEU A 74 8.39 -1.96 17.30
C LEU A 74 9.31 -2.54 16.22
N ALA A 75 8.76 -3.00 15.09
CA ALA A 75 9.52 -3.58 13.98
C ALA A 75 10.56 -2.59 13.43
N PHE A 76 10.14 -1.35 13.14
CA PHE A 76 11.04 -0.33 12.60
C PHE A 76 12.06 0.14 13.64
N HIS A 77 11.68 0.25 14.92
CA HIS A 77 12.62 0.54 15.99
C HIS A 77 13.72 -0.52 16.11
N ARG A 78 13.39 -1.82 16.09
CA ARG A 78 14.37 -2.92 16.14
C ARG A 78 15.25 -2.98 14.90
N ALA A 79 14.67 -2.71 13.74
CA ALA A 79 15.40 -2.58 12.48
C ALA A 79 16.26 -1.30 12.41
N LYS A 80 16.23 -0.43 13.43
CA LYS A 80 16.91 0.88 13.44
C LYS A 80 16.55 1.74 12.22
N LYS A 81 15.30 1.62 11.76
CA LYS A 81 14.72 2.39 10.65
C LYS A 81 13.69 3.36 11.21
N THR A 82 13.58 4.55 10.60
CA THR A 82 12.56 5.54 10.96
C THR A 82 11.59 5.71 9.81
N ILE A 83 10.29 5.61 10.10
CA ILE A 83 9.23 5.89 9.13
C ILE A 83 9.15 7.41 8.93
N SER A 84 9.24 7.86 7.69
CA SER A 84 9.18 9.29 7.33
C SER A 84 7.85 9.60 6.64
N ILE A 85 6.98 10.35 7.33
CA ILE A 85 5.72 10.83 6.75
C ILE A 85 5.95 11.66 5.48
N PRO A 86 6.92 12.59 5.41
CA PRO A 86 7.24 13.28 4.16
C PRO A 86 7.57 12.34 2.99
N GLN A 87 8.26 11.22 3.26
CA GLN A 87 8.57 10.24 2.22
C GLN A 87 7.33 9.47 1.77
N ILE A 88 6.45 9.08 2.70
CA ILE A 88 5.15 8.46 2.36
C ILE A 88 4.35 9.39 1.44
N LEU A 89 4.23 10.67 1.82
CA LEU A 89 3.50 11.66 1.03
C LEU A 89 4.13 11.89 -0.35
N LYS A 90 5.47 11.88 -0.44
CA LYS A 90 6.17 11.98 -1.72
C LYS A 90 5.87 10.78 -2.63
N SER A 91 5.94 9.56 -2.10
CA SER A 91 5.59 8.35 -2.86
C SER A 91 4.13 8.38 -3.32
N TYR A 92 3.21 8.76 -2.43
CA TYR A 92 1.80 8.94 -2.76
C TYR A 92 1.60 9.96 -3.90
N GLN A 93 2.26 11.12 -3.84
CA GLN A 93 2.17 12.15 -4.87
C GLN A 93 2.72 11.72 -6.23
N LEU A 94 3.69 10.81 -6.26
CA LEU A 94 4.20 10.24 -7.51
C LEU A 94 3.15 9.31 -8.13
N LEU A 95 2.57 8.42 -7.32
CA LEU A 95 1.53 7.50 -7.76
C LEU A 95 0.27 8.27 -8.20
N SER A 96 -0.20 9.22 -7.40
CA SER A 96 -1.45 9.96 -7.66
C SER A 96 -1.42 10.84 -8.92
N LYS A 97 -0.24 11.07 -9.51
CA LYS A 97 -0.11 11.76 -10.81
C LYS A 97 -0.29 10.82 -11.99
N CYS A 98 -0.11 9.53 -11.77
CA CYS A 98 -0.17 8.50 -12.80
C CYS A 98 -1.52 7.76 -12.84
N HIS A 99 -2.38 7.96 -11.84
CA HIS A 99 -3.65 7.24 -11.69
C HIS A 99 -4.83 8.18 -11.43
N ASP A 100 -6.01 7.80 -11.93
CA ASP A 100 -7.26 8.54 -11.73
C ASP A 100 -7.84 8.26 -10.33
N MET A 101 -7.57 7.06 -9.82
CA MET A 101 -8.00 6.59 -8.51
C MET A 101 -6.86 5.94 -7.74
N MET A 102 -6.72 6.34 -6.48
CA MET A 102 -5.73 5.77 -5.56
C MET A 102 -6.43 5.01 -4.43
N LEU A 103 -5.93 3.81 -4.13
CA LEU A 103 -6.32 2.95 -3.01
C LEU A 103 -5.18 2.75 -2.01
#